data_AF-A0A956ZFK7-F1
#
_entry.id   AF-A0A956ZFK7-F1
#
_cell.length_a   1.000
_cell.length_b   1.000
_cell.length_c   1.000
_cell.angle_alpha   90.00
_cell.angle_beta   90.00
_cell.angle_gamma   90.00
#
_symmetry.space_group_name_H-M   'P 1'
#
loop_
_entity.id
_entity.type
_entity.pdbx_description
1 polymer ?
#
loop_
_entity_poly.entity_id
_entity_poly.type
_entity_poly.pdbx_seq_one_letter_code
_entity_poly.pdbx_strand_id
1 'polypeptide(L)'
;MKTKLVLCELLRERKRQHKKFGQQNHDFPIFLAILQEEIGEASKTWLHANFEKVEHKEILMEELRNELVQIAAVAVQMIEAHDRRN
;
A
#
# COMPACT_ATOMS: atom_id res chain seq x y z
N MET A 1 2.33 21.91 -3.25
CA MET A 1 2.79 20.51 -3.24
C MET A 1 1.63 19.58 -3.58
N LYS A 2 1.87 18.46 -4.28
CA LYS A 2 0.82 17.48 -4.62
C LYS A 2 0.39 16.59 -3.45
N THR A 3 0.99 16.76 -2.27
CA THR A 3 0.75 15.96 -1.05
C THR A 3 -0.72 15.82 -0.69
N LYS A 4 -1.51 16.89 -0.79
CA LYS A 4 -2.96 16.82 -0.50
C LYS A 4 -3.68 15.80 -1.38
N LEU A 5 -3.35 15.74 -2.67
CA LEU A 5 -3.97 14.78 -3.60
C LEU A 5 -3.58 13.34 -3.23
N VAL A 6 -2.30 13.10 -2.91
CA VAL A 6 -1.81 11.80 -2.46
C VAL A 6 -2.51 11.34 -1.19
N LEU A 7 -2.69 12.22 -0.20
CA LEU A 7 -3.43 11.90 1.03
C LEU A 7 -4.92 11.58 0.76
N CYS A 8 -5.54 12.24 -0.22
CA CYS A 8 -6.91 11.90 -0.63
C CYS A 8 -6.99 10.50 -1.25
N GLU A 9 -5.98 10.09 -2.02
CA GLU A 9 -5.93 8.75 -2.59
C GLU A 9 -5.66 7.67 -1.54
N LEU A 10 -4.73 7.93 -0.62
CA LEU A 10 -4.50 7.09 0.56
C LEU A 10 -5.80 6.87 1.36
N LEU A 11 -6.58 7.93 1.57
CA LEU A 11 -7.88 7.81 2.23
C LEU A 11 -8.86 6.93 1.43
N ARG A 12 -8.88 7.03 0.09
CA ARG A 12 -9.71 6.16 -0.75
C ARG A 12 -9.26 4.70 -0.63
N GLU A 13 -7.96 4.47 -0.60
CA GLU A 13 -7.38 3.13 -0.47
C GLU A 13 -7.71 2.51 0.90
N ARG A 14 -7.53 3.25 2.01
CA ARG A 14 -7.98 2.81 3.34
C ARG A 14 -9.48 2.45 3.35
N LYS A 15 -10.32 3.25 2.70
CA LYS A 15 -11.76 2.94 2.57
C LYS A 15 -12.00 1.66 1.77
N ARG A 16 -11.27 1.43 0.68
CA ARG A 16 -11.35 0.19 -0.13
C ARG A 16 -10.95 -1.03 0.71
N GLN A 17 -9.81 -0.98 1.40
CA GLN A 17 -9.34 -2.05 2.28
C GLN A 17 -10.33 -2.33 3.41
N HIS A 18 -10.86 -1.29 4.05
CA HIS A 18 -11.87 -1.46 5.09
C HIS A 18 -13.16 -2.09 4.56
N LYS A 19 -13.60 -1.72 3.35
CA LYS A 19 -14.75 -2.36 2.70
C LYS A 19 -14.48 -3.84 2.39
N LYS A 20 -13.25 -4.19 1.99
CA LYS A 20 -12.86 -5.55 1.60
C LYS A 20 -12.64 -6.47 2.80
N PHE A 21 -11.98 -5.98 3.85
CA PHE A 21 -11.51 -6.79 4.97
C PHE A 21 -12.17 -6.45 6.31
N GLY A 22 -12.99 -5.38 6.36
CA GLY A 22 -13.56 -4.87 7.59
C GLY A 22 -12.55 -4.12 8.46
N GLN A 23 -12.86 -3.98 9.74
CA GLN A 23 -11.91 -3.44 10.72
C GLN A 23 -10.87 -4.52 11.03
N GLN A 24 -9.59 -4.16 10.90
CA GLN A 24 -8.48 -5.05 11.25
C GLN A 24 -7.87 -4.59 12.57
N ASN A 25 -7.62 -5.53 13.48
CA ASN A 25 -7.02 -5.27 14.79
C ASN A 25 -5.91 -6.30 15.06
N HIS A 26 -5.03 -6.52 14.08
CA HIS A 26 -3.89 -7.43 14.23
C HIS A 26 -2.81 -6.85 15.15
N ASP A 27 -1.92 -7.70 15.66
CA ASP A 27 -0.72 -7.25 16.38
C ASP A 27 0.36 -6.77 15.40
N PHE A 28 1.44 -6.19 15.94
CA PHE A 28 2.52 -5.66 15.10
C PHE A 28 3.19 -6.72 14.22
N PRO A 29 3.50 -7.94 14.70
CA PRO A 29 4.09 -8.97 13.84
C PRO A 29 3.25 -9.27 12.59
N ILE A 30 1.93 -9.40 12.73
CA ILE A 30 1.06 -9.67 11.60
C ILE A 30 0.96 -8.45 10.67
N PHE A 31 0.82 -7.23 11.20
CA PHE A 31 0.84 -6.03 10.34
C PHE A 31 2.16 -5.84 9.61
N LEU A 32 3.30 -6.13 10.25
CA LEU A 32 4.61 -6.07 9.61
C LEU A 32 4.74 -7.09 8.48
N ALA A 33 4.19 -8.30 8.66
CA ALA A 33 4.13 -9.29 7.59
C ALA A 33 3.27 -8.82 6.40
N ILE A 34 2.09 -8.24 6.66
CA ILE A 34 1.22 -7.68 5.62
C ILE A 34 1.92 -6.52 4.90
N LEU A 35 2.55 -5.61 5.64
CA LEU A 35 3.30 -4.49 5.06
C LEU A 35 4.47 -4.98 4.20
N GLN A 36 5.17 -6.03 4.63
CA GLN A 36 6.28 -6.63 3.88
C GLN A 36 5.81 -7.25 2.56
N GLU A 37 4.60 -7.79 2.50
CA GLU A 37 4.01 -8.29 1.25
C GLU A 37 3.83 -7.15 0.24
N GLU A 38 3.23 -6.04 0.64
CA GLU A 38 3.03 -4.85 -0.21
C GLU A 38 4.36 -4.25 -0.70
N ILE A 39 5.41 -4.27 0.16
CA ILE A 39 6.78 -3.90 -0.23
C ILE A 39 7.33 -4.88 -1.28
N GLY A 40 7.04 -6.17 -1.13
CA GLY A 40 7.40 -7.21 -2.08
C GLY A 40 6.75 -6.99 -3.45
N GLU A 41 5.45 -6.68 -3.48
CA GLU A 41 4.70 -6.35 -4.71
C GLU A 41 5.30 -5.12 -5.40
N ALA A 42 5.55 -4.03 -4.65
CA ALA A 42 6.22 -2.84 -5.18
C ALA A 42 7.60 -3.17 -5.77
N SER A 43 8.40 -3.99 -5.07
CA SER A 43 9.73 -4.38 -5.52
C SER A 43 9.67 -5.20 -6.82
N LYS A 44 8.72 -6.13 -6.91
CA LYS A 44 8.48 -6.95 -8.10
C LYS A 44 8.07 -6.09 -9.30
N THR A 45 7.13 -5.17 -9.11
CA THR A 45 6.67 -4.27 -10.18
C THR A 45 7.81 -3.40 -10.71
N TRP A 46 8.67 -2.88 -9.83
CA TRP A 46 9.85 -2.13 -10.25
C TRP A 46 10.85 -3.00 -11.03
N LEU A 47 11.10 -4.24 -10.58
CA LEU A 47 12.00 -5.16 -11.28
C LEU A 47 11.50 -5.48 -12.69
N HIS A 48 10.21 -5.80 -12.83
CA HIS A 48 9.58 -6.04 -14.13
C HIS A 48 9.71 -4.80 -15.04
N ALA A 49 9.44 -3.59 -14.53
CA ALA A 49 9.52 -2.36 -15.30
C ALA A 49 10.93 -1.99 -15.79
N ASN A 50 11.99 -2.52 -15.17
CA ASN A 50 13.37 -2.08 -15.42
C ASN A 50 14.29 -3.15 -16.01
N PHE A 51 14.02 -4.44 -15.76
CA PHE A 51 14.89 -5.52 -16.22
C PHE A 51 14.24 -6.42 -17.28
N GLU A 52 12.93 -6.41 -17.38
CA GLU A 52 12.23 -7.13 -18.44
C GLU A 52 12.07 -6.22 -19.67
N LYS A 53 12.16 -6.78 -20.88
CA LYS A 53 11.81 -6.05 -22.12
C LYS A 53 10.29 -6.00 -22.23
N VAL A 54 9.68 -5.18 -21.38
CA VAL A 54 8.23 -5.00 -21.32
C VAL A 54 7.80 -3.87 -22.24
N GLU A 55 6.77 -4.14 -23.04
CA GLU A 55 5.95 -3.08 -23.63
C GLU A 55 5.13 -2.42 -22.50
N HIS A 56 4.83 -1.13 -22.62
CA HIS A 56 4.02 -0.37 -21.66
C HIS A 56 4.62 -0.17 -20.25
N LYS A 57 5.91 0.18 -20.16
CA LYS A 57 6.58 0.53 -18.90
C LYS A 57 5.82 1.57 -18.06
N GLU A 58 5.14 2.52 -18.70
CA GLU A 58 4.32 3.54 -18.04
C GLU A 58 3.21 2.96 -17.17
N ILE A 59 2.59 1.85 -17.58
CA ILE A 59 1.54 1.17 -16.82
C ILE A 59 2.14 0.59 -15.53
N LEU A 60 3.29 -0.11 -15.65
CA LEU A 60 3.98 -0.66 -14.49
C LEU A 60 4.46 0.43 -13.52
N MET A 61 4.81 1.61 -14.01
CA MET A 61 5.16 2.75 -13.15
C MET A 61 3.94 3.31 -12.41
N GLU A 62 2.75 3.26 -13.01
CA GLU A 62 1.50 3.60 -12.33
C GLU A 62 1.10 2.53 -11.30
N GLU A 63 1.28 1.25 -11.62
CA GLU A 63 1.10 0.14 -10.68
C GLU A 63 2.03 0.28 -9.47
N LEU A 64 3.34 0.52 -9.70
CA LEU A 64 4.30 0.75 -8.63
C LEU A 64 3.85 1.90 -7.71
N ARG A 65 3.35 2.99 -8.29
CA ARG A 65 2.81 4.11 -7.52
C ARG A 65 1.60 3.68 -6.68
N ASN A 66 0.72 2.85 -7.22
CA ASN A 66 -0.41 2.30 -6.48
C ASN A 66 0.06 1.42 -5.33
N GLU A 67 1.07 0.57 -5.51
CA GLU A 67 1.66 -0.23 -4.43
C GLU A 67 2.21 0.64 -3.30
N LEU A 68 2.86 1.75 -3.62
CA LEU A 68 3.30 2.71 -2.59
C LEU A 68 2.12 3.30 -1.79
N VAL A 69 0.96 3.49 -2.42
CA VAL A 69 -0.26 3.92 -1.72
C VAL A 69 -0.81 2.79 -0.85
N GLN A 70 -0.75 1.53 -1.29
CA GLN A 70 -1.16 0.36 -0.48
C GLN A 70 -0.27 0.19 0.75
N ILE A 71 1.06 0.30 0.60
CA ILE A 71 2.04 0.31 1.70
C ILE A 71 1.67 1.38 2.74
N ALA A 72 1.43 2.62 2.29
CA ALA A 72 1.03 3.70 3.18
C ALA A 72 -0.31 3.42 3.87
N ALA A 73 -1.26 2.78 3.18
CA ALA A 73 -2.56 2.41 3.75
C ALA A 73 -2.42 1.34 4.85
N VAL A 74 -1.58 0.33 4.65
CA VAL A 74 -1.29 -0.69 5.68
C VAL A 74 -0.63 -0.05 6.90
N ALA A 75 0.34 0.84 6.71
CA ALA A 75 0.98 1.55 7.82
C ALA A 75 -0.02 2.40 8.63
N VAL A 76 -0.92 3.12 7.95
CA VAL A 76 -2.00 3.86 8.63
C VAL A 76 -2.93 2.91 9.39
N GLN A 77 -3.33 1.79 8.78
CA GLN A 77 -4.20 0.82 9.44
C GLN A 77 -3.55 0.21 10.69
N MET A 78 -2.23 -0.02 10.66
CA MET A 78 -1.45 -0.49 11.79
C MET A 78 -1.45 0.52 12.95
N ILE A 79 -1.28 1.82 12.65
CA ILE A 79 -1.38 2.90 13.65
C ILE A 79 -2.81 2.96 14.22
N GLU A 80 -3.83 2.97 13.36
CA GLU A 80 -5.23 2.98 13.81
C GLU A 80 -5.54 1.79 14.74
N ALA A 81 -4.98 0.60 14.48
CA ALA A 81 -5.15 -0.58 15.32
C ALA A 81 -4.43 -0.46 16.67
N HIS A 82 -3.26 0.21 16.69
CA HIS A 82 -2.54 0.52 17.92
C HIS A 82 -3.28 1.56 18.77
N ASP A 83 -3.76 2.64 18.16
CA ASP A 83 -4.50 3.73 18.80
C ASP A 83 -5.86 3.28 19.35
N ARG A 84 -6.45 2.20 18.82
CA ARG A 84 -7.66 1.60 19.41
C ARG A 84 -7.41 0.86 20.72
N ARG A 85 -6.15 0.49 21.00
CA ARG A 85 -5.77 -0.32 22.17
C ARG A 85 -5.21 0.51 23.31
N ASN A 86 -4.81 1.76 23.06
CA ASN A 86 -4.17 2.67 24.01
C ASN A 86 -4.89 4.02 24.01
#